data_AF-A0AAJ4AG24-F1
#
_entry.id   AF-A0AAJ4AG24-F1
#
_cell.length_a   1.000
_cell.length_b   1.000
_cell.length_c   1.000
_cell.angle_alpha   90.00
_cell.angle_beta   90.00
_cell.angle_gamma   90.00
#
_symmetry.space_group_name_H-M   'P 1'
#
loop_
_entity.id
_entity.type
_entity.pdbx_description
1 polymer ?
#
loop_
_entity_poly.entity_id
_entity_poly.type
_entity_poly.pdbx_seq_one_letter_code
_entity_poly.pdbx_strand_id
1 'polypeptide(L)'
;MDTINQPDSKAIACEDHLIIWFWEAHMHKKGLAQKAILAELRRLGDLLVKIRHDKTNFLLPSSRLELVNDVVQHTLLLGDKFYEKHEYFVQEIRELIDEHYKKHLFVEYV
;
A
#
# COMPACT_ATOMS: atom_id res chain seq x y z
N MET A 1 7.35 -11.56 -28.35
CA MET A 1 7.00 -12.20 -27.07
C MET A 1 7.46 -11.23 -26.00
N ASP A 2 6.60 -10.29 -25.65
CA ASP A 2 6.89 -9.33 -24.59
C ASP A 2 6.83 -10.09 -23.28
N THR A 3 7.98 -10.44 -22.72
CA THR A 3 8.12 -10.74 -21.31
C THR A 3 7.76 -9.46 -20.58
N ILE A 4 6.47 -9.25 -20.34
CA ILE A 4 5.98 -8.26 -19.38
C ILE A 4 6.76 -8.56 -18.10
N ASN A 5 7.61 -7.62 -17.69
CA ASN A 5 8.37 -7.67 -16.44
C ASN A 5 7.37 -7.74 -15.28
N GLN A 6 6.86 -8.94 -15.01
CA GLN A 6 5.98 -9.18 -13.88
C GLN A 6 6.81 -8.96 -12.61
N PRO A 7 6.28 -8.26 -11.61
CA PRO A 7 6.96 -8.11 -10.33
C PRO A 7 7.26 -9.50 -9.77
N ASP A 8 8.51 -9.72 -9.37
CA ASP A 8 8.88 -10.93 -8.65
C ASP A 8 8.38 -10.87 -7.19
N SER A 9 8.55 -11.97 -6.46
CA SER A 9 8.11 -12.06 -5.06
C SER A 9 8.77 -11.01 -4.15
N LYS A 10 9.98 -10.53 -4.50
CA LYS A 10 10.66 -9.48 -3.74
C LYS A 10 9.97 -8.15 -3.99
N ALA A 11 9.70 -7.79 -5.23
CA ALA A 11 8.98 -6.58 -5.59
C ALA A 11 7.59 -6.56 -4.93
N ILE A 12 6.88 -7.69 -4.92
CA ILE A 12 5.59 -7.83 -4.23
C ILE A 12 5.70 -7.53 -2.73
N ALA A 13 6.68 -8.14 -2.04
CA ALA A 13 6.87 -7.93 -0.61
C ALA A 13 7.30 -6.49 -0.27
N CYS A 14 8.13 -5.89 -1.13
CA CYS A 14 8.54 -4.49 -0.98
C CYS A 14 7.36 -3.54 -1.22
N GLU A 15 6.47 -3.84 -2.15
CA GLU A 15 5.25 -3.05 -2.38
C GLU A 15 4.34 -3.05 -1.15
N ASP A 16 4.15 -4.22 -0.52
CA ASP A 16 3.35 -4.30 0.71
C ASP A 16 3.98 -3.45 1.83
N HIS A 17 5.31 -3.45 1.95
CA HIS A 17 6.02 -2.58 2.88
C HIS A 17 5.82 -1.09 2.56
N LEU A 18 5.90 -0.71 1.28
CA LEU A 18 5.66 0.66 0.81
C LEU A 18 4.26 1.12 1.23
N ILE A 19 3.24 0.33 0.91
CA ILE A 19 1.84 0.63 1.20
C ILE A 19 1.62 0.82 2.69
N ILE A 20 2.10 -0.12 3.50
CA ILE A 20 1.96 -0.08 4.97
C ILE A 20 2.66 1.16 5.52
N TRP A 21 3.89 1.44 5.08
CA TRP A 21 4.68 2.56 5.57
C TRP A 21 4.04 3.91 5.25
N PHE A 22 3.58 4.13 4.02
CA PHE A 22 2.92 5.38 3.64
C PHE A 22 1.63 5.61 4.42
N TRP A 23 0.85 4.54 4.61
CA TRP A 23 -0.40 4.64 5.36
C TRP A 23 -0.17 4.93 6.85
N GLU A 24 0.80 4.25 7.47
CA GLU A 24 1.23 4.51 8.84
C GLU A 24 1.72 5.95 9.02
N ALA A 25 2.64 6.40 8.16
CA ALA A 25 3.19 7.76 8.19
C ALA A 25 2.09 8.82 8.04
N HIS A 26 1.14 8.59 7.14
CA HIS A 26 -0.01 9.47 6.96
C HIS A 26 -0.87 9.60 8.23
N MET A 27 -1.16 8.48 8.90
CA MET A 27 -1.96 8.48 10.12
C MET A 27 -1.21 9.14 11.30
N HIS A 28 0.09 8.94 11.40
CA HIS A 28 0.92 9.66 12.37
C HIS A 28 0.90 11.17 12.13
N LYS A 29 1.05 11.63 10.88
CA LYS A 29 0.98 13.05 10.52
C LYS A 29 -0.40 13.66 10.82
N LYS A 30 -1.47 12.85 10.77
CA LYS A 30 -2.82 13.25 11.21
C LYS A 30 -3.03 13.25 12.73
N GLY A 31 -2.05 12.83 13.51
CA GLY A 31 -2.12 12.80 14.97
C GLY A 31 -2.99 11.67 15.54
N LEU A 32 -3.17 10.57 14.79
CA LEU A 32 -3.92 9.42 15.30
C LEU A 32 -3.15 8.74 16.45
N ALA A 33 -3.88 8.21 17.42
CA ALA A 33 -3.30 7.44 18.51
C ALA A 33 -2.76 6.09 18.01
N GLN A 34 -1.66 5.60 18.60
CA GLN A 34 -1.01 4.35 18.20
C GLN A 34 -1.97 3.15 18.13
N LYS A 35 -2.91 3.04 19.07
CA LYS A 35 -3.91 1.97 19.08
C LYS A 35 -4.81 2.00 17.84
N ALA A 36 -5.20 3.18 17.38
CA ALA A 36 -6.02 3.35 16.18
C ALA A 36 -5.20 3.02 14.92
N ILE A 37 -3.95 3.49 14.86
CA ILE A 37 -3.01 3.18 13.77
C ILE A 37 -2.86 1.67 13.61
N LEU A 38 -2.56 0.94 14.70
CA LEU A 38 -2.39 -0.51 14.66
C LEU A 38 -3.67 -1.24 14.18
N ALA A 39 -4.85 -0.76 14.57
CA ALA A 39 -6.11 -1.35 14.13
C ALA A 39 -6.32 -1.16 12.62
N GLU A 40 -6.00 0.03 12.09
CA GLU A 40 -6.08 0.32 10.66
C GLU A 40 -5.03 -0.44 9.86
N LEU A 41 -3.79 -0.54 10.34
CA LEU A 41 -2.74 -1.32 9.68
C LEU A 41 -3.07 -2.82 9.61
N ARG A 42 -3.72 -3.37 10.65
CA ARG A 42 -4.21 -4.75 10.63
C ARG A 42 -5.24 -4.96 9.52
N ARG A 43 -6.22 -4.06 9.41
CA ARG A 43 -7.25 -4.09 8.35
C ARG A 43 -6.62 -3.96 6.96
N LEU A 44 -5.62 -3.09 6.82
CA LEU A 44 -4.88 -2.92 5.57
C LEU A 44 -4.09 -4.19 5.21
N GLY A 45 -3.44 -4.83 6.18
CA GLY A 45 -2.75 -6.11 5.98
C GLY A 45 -3.70 -7.21 5.48
N ASP A 46 -4.85 -7.37 6.13
CA ASP A 46 -5.87 -8.35 5.71
C ASP A 46 -6.39 -8.05 4.29
N LEU A 47 -6.55 -6.77 3.95
CA LEU A 47 -6.92 -6.33 2.60
C LEU A 47 -5.84 -6.69 1.57
N LEU A 48 -4.57 -6.40 1.85
CA LEU A 48 -3.47 -6.73 0.95
C LEU A 48 -3.41 -8.24 0.69
N VAL A 49 -3.53 -9.07 1.73
CA VAL A 49 -3.58 -10.54 1.57
C VAL A 49 -4.67 -10.97 0.58
N LYS A 50 -5.89 -10.40 0.70
CA LYS A 50 -7.00 -10.69 -0.24
C LYS A 50 -6.67 -10.23 -1.66
N ILE A 51 -6.15 -9.02 -1.81
CA ILE A 51 -5.76 -8.50 -3.13
C ILE A 51 -4.69 -9.39 -3.78
N ARG A 52 -3.69 -9.82 -3.02
CA ARG A 52 -2.61 -10.70 -3.50
C ARG A 52 -3.13 -12.07 -3.91
N HIS A 53 -4.16 -12.57 -3.22
CA HIS A 53 -4.82 -13.82 -3.58
C HIS A 53 -5.52 -13.70 -4.96
N ASP A 54 -6.24 -12.60 -5.18
CA ASP A 54 -6.99 -12.38 -6.43
C ASP A 54 -6.09 -11.89 -7.59
N LYS A 55 -5.04 -11.15 -7.27
CA LYS A 55 -4.12 -10.47 -8.19
C LYS A 55 -2.69 -10.56 -7.64
N THR A 56 -2.03 -11.66 -7.91
CA THR A 56 -0.66 -11.94 -7.43
C THR A 56 0.33 -10.85 -7.82
N ASN A 57 0.21 -10.30 -9.03
CA ASN A 57 1.13 -9.29 -9.58
C ASN A 57 0.67 -7.84 -9.36
N PHE A 58 -0.21 -7.60 -8.39
CA PHE A 58 -0.70 -6.26 -8.08
C PHE A 58 0.46 -5.29 -7.75
N LEU A 59 0.39 -4.07 -8.23
CA LEU A 59 1.18 -2.94 -7.77
C LEU A 59 0.25 -1.73 -7.78
N LEU A 60 0.49 -0.75 -6.92
CA LEU A 60 -0.20 0.53 -7.05
C LEU A 60 0.14 1.18 -8.41
N PRO A 61 -0.77 1.98 -8.98
CA PRO A 61 -0.56 2.56 -10.31
C PRO A 61 0.74 3.38 -10.43
N SER A 62 1.10 4.12 -9.39
CA SER A 62 2.33 4.91 -9.38
C SER A 62 3.57 4.14 -8.93
N SER A 63 3.44 2.88 -8.53
CA SER A 63 4.57 2.03 -8.15
C SER A 63 5.34 1.58 -9.38
N ARG A 64 6.58 2.05 -9.50
CA ARG A 64 7.56 1.56 -10.49
C ARG A 64 8.44 0.51 -9.83
N LEU A 65 8.75 -0.58 -10.54
CA LEU A 65 9.56 -1.68 -10.01
C LEU A 65 10.88 -1.22 -9.37
N GLU A 66 11.55 -0.24 -9.97
CA GLU A 66 12.79 0.35 -9.44
C GLU A 66 12.59 0.95 -8.04
N LEU A 67 11.55 1.77 -7.88
CA LEU A 67 11.21 2.41 -6.61
C LEU A 67 10.87 1.37 -5.54
N VAL A 68 10.08 0.37 -5.93
CA VAL A 68 9.62 -0.69 -5.04
C VAL A 68 10.80 -1.54 -4.57
N ASN A 69 11.67 -1.96 -5.48
CA ASN A 69 12.80 -2.82 -5.16
C ASN A 69 13.79 -2.19 -4.17
N ASP A 70 13.87 -0.86 -4.13
CA ASP A 70 14.74 -0.09 -3.25
C ASP A 70 13.99 0.66 -2.15
N VAL A 71 12.68 0.41 -1.97
CA VAL A 71 11.84 1.18 -1.05
C VAL A 71 12.38 1.16 0.38
N VAL A 72 12.89 0.03 0.85
CA VAL A 72 13.46 -0.10 2.20
C VAL A 72 14.65 0.83 2.40
N GLN A 73 15.51 0.95 1.38
CA GLN A 73 16.64 1.88 1.43
C GLN A 73 16.15 3.33 1.42
N HIS A 74 15.17 3.63 0.56
CA HIS A 74 14.60 4.97 0.48
C HIS A 74 13.89 5.39 1.79
N THR A 75 13.09 4.53 2.40
CA THR A 75 12.38 4.84 3.66
C THR A 75 13.37 5.02 4.81
N LEU A 76 14.38 4.16 4.92
CA LEU A 76 15.41 4.27 5.96
C LEU A 76 16.29 5.51 5.82
N LEU A 77 16.73 5.85 4.60
CA LEU A 77 17.67 6.93 4.36
C LEU A 77 17.01 8.31 4.30
N LEU A 78 15.79 8.39 3.76
CA LEU A 78 15.14 9.66 3.44
C LEU A 78 13.92 9.96 4.32
N GLY A 79 13.28 8.95 4.91
CA GLY A 79 12.16 9.11 5.86
C GLY A 79 11.10 10.10 5.38
N ASP A 80 10.91 11.20 6.14
CA ASP A 80 9.93 12.25 5.84
C ASP A 80 10.09 12.87 4.44
N LYS A 81 11.32 13.08 3.95
CA LYS A 81 11.54 13.64 2.61
C LYS A 81 11.03 12.71 1.52
N PHE A 82 11.13 11.41 1.75
CA PHE A 82 10.56 10.41 0.84
C PHE A 82 9.04 10.46 0.87
N TYR A 83 8.43 10.56 2.06
CA TYR A 83 6.98 10.74 2.20
C TYR A 83 6.51 11.97 1.42
N GLU A 84 7.12 13.13 1.64
CA GLU A 84 6.70 14.40 1.03
C GLU A 84 6.79 14.36 -0.50
N LYS A 85 7.87 13.78 -1.04
CA LYS A 85 8.06 13.65 -2.49
C LYS A 85 7.02 12.72 -3.14
N HIS A 86 6.48 11.77 -2.38
CA HIS A 86 5.66 10.68 -2.88
C HIS A 86 4.30 10.59 -2.17
N GLU A 87 3.80 11.71 -1.63
CA GLU A 87 2.55 11.75 -0.85
C GLU A 87 1.32 11.28 -1.65
N TYR A 88 1.39 11.33 -2.99
CA TYR A 88 0.34 10.81 -3.87
C TYR A 88 0.00 9.34 -3.60
N PHE A 89 0.93 8.53 -3.07
CA PHE A 89 0.64 7.14 -2.68
C PHE A 89 -0.46 7.04 -1.62
N VAL A 90 -0.60 8.04 -0.75
CA VAL A 90 -1.68 8.07 0.25
C VAL A 90 -3.05 8.07 -0.42
N GLN A 91 -3.19 8.77 -1.54
CA GLN A 91 -4.44 8.83 -2.29
C GLN A 91 -4.75 7.48 -2.95
N GLU A 92 -3.75 6.85 -3.58
CA GLU A 92 -3.91 5.52 -4.20
C GLU A 92 -4.27 4.45 -3.15
N ILE A 93 -3.63 4.48 -1.98
CA ILE A 93 -3.95 3.56 -0.87
C ILE A 93 -5.37 3.82 -0.35
N ARG A 94 -5.79 5.08 -0.24
CA ARG A 94 -7.16 5.41 0.17
C ARG A 94 -8.18 4.89 -0.83
N GLU A 95 -7.92 5.06 -2.13
CA GLU A 95 -8.78 4.54 -3.19
C GLU A 95 -8.86 3.00 -3.13
N LEU A 96 -7.73 2.32 -2.90
CA LEU A 96 -7.69 0.87 -2.71
C LEU A 96 -8.58 0.40 -1.54
N ILE A 97 -8.48 1.08 -0.40
CA ILE A 97 -9.29 0.83 0.79
C ILE A 97 -10.77 1.08 0.46
N ASP A 98 -11.08 2.24 -0.10
CA ASP A 98 -12.43 2.65 -0.47
C ASP A 98 -13.08 1.67 -1.44
N GLU A 99 -12.37 1.23 -2.49
CA GLU A 99 -12.89 0.28 -3.46
C GLU A 99 -13.25 -1.06 -2.81
N HIS A 100 -12.45 -1.53 -1.85
CA HIS A 100 -12.75 -2.76 -1.12
C HIS A 100 -13.98 -2.60 -0.23
N TYR A 101 -14.02 -1.56 0.61
CA TYR A 101 -15.10 -1.39 1.59
C TYR A 101 -16.40 -0.84 0.99
N LYS A 102 -16.36 -0.06 -0.11
CA LYS A 102 -17.55 0.30 -0.87
C LYS A 102 -18.17 -0.92 -1.55
N LYS A 103 -17.37 -1.88 -2.04
CA LYS A 103 -17.90 -3.13 -2.59
C LYS A 103 -18.64 -3.97 -1.54
N HIS A 104 -18.19 -3.98 -0.28
CA HIS A 104 -18.87 -4.71 0.80
C HIS A 104 -20.19 -4.08 1.26
N LEU A 105 -20.38 -2.77 1.11
CA LEU A 105 -21.67 -2.10 1.40
C LEU A 105 -22.79 -2.49 0.41
N PHE A 106 -22.46 -3.01 -0.78
CA PHE A 106 -23.44 -3.42 -1.79
C PHE A 106 -23.79 -4.91 -1.75
N VAL A 107 -23.12 -5.72 -0.92
CA VAL A 107 -23.37 -7.18 -0.84
C VAL A 107 -24.34 -7.54 0.30
N GLU A 108 -24.59 -6.64 1.26
CA GLU A 108 -25.57 -6.88 2.34
C GLU A 108 -27.02 -6.52 1.99
N TYR A 109 -27.32 -6.19 0.72
CA TYR A 109 -28.67 -5.84 0.24
C TYR A 109 -29.10 -6.60 -1.03
N VAL A 110 -28.81 -7.91 -1.12
CA VAL A 110 -29.46 -8.81 -2.10
C VAL A 110 -29.94 -10.07 -1.43
#